data_AF-A0A2S2E407-F1
#
_entry.id   AF-A0A2S2E407-F1
#
_cell.length_a   1.000
_cell.length_b   1.000
_cell.length_c   1.000
_cell.angle_alpha   90.00
_cell.angle_beta   90.00
_cell.angle_gamma   90.00
#
_symmetry.space_group_name_H-M   'P 1'
#
loop_
_entity.id
_entity.type
_entity.pdbx_description
1 polymer ?
#
loop_
_entity_poly.entity_id
_entity_poly.type
_entity_poly.pdbx_seq_one_letter_code
_entity_poly.pdbx_strand_id
1 'polypeptide(L)'
;MSNRDEIFKYHELAKDAGNRLRSYILSVSSGATGVFFLALTAGGERALSAPEQWLLVLALLAFVTTVGLCLYELRIDAKRFFALAKELEKPEEDQRWEENERYKSKRYWLIHASYVTLGVAICATSIYLVLAIVGI
;
A
#
# COMPACT_ATOMS: atom_id res chain seq x y z
N MET A 1 -22.50 24.63 -11.20
CA MET A 1 -22.62 23.50 -10.26
C MET A 1 -22.58 24.07 -8.86
N SER A 2 -23.41 23.57 -7.94
CA SER A 2 -23.48 24.12 -6.57
C SER A 2 -22.29 23.62 -5.76
N ASN A 3 -21.64 24.49 -4.96
CA ASN A 3 -20.51 24.14 -4.08
C ASN A 3 -20.79 22.91 -3.19
N ARG A 4 -22.07 22.61 -2.89
CA ARG A 4 -22.48 21.42 -2.13
C ARG A 4 -22.26 20.10 -2.88
N ASP A 5 -22.46 20.08 -4.20
CA ASP A 5 -22.32 18.87 -5.01
C ASP A 5 -20.84 18.47 -5.13
N GLU A 6 -19.94 19.44 -5.17
CA GLU A 6 -18.49 19.20 -5.16
C GLU A 6 -17.99 18.66 -3.82
N ILE A 7 -18.47 19.22 -2.70
CA ILE A 7 -18.12 18.73 -1.36
C ILE A 7 -18.57 17.27 -1.19
N PHE A 8 -19.78 16.92 -1.62
CA PHE A 8 -20.28 15.54 -1.53
C PHE A 8 -19.44 14.58 -2.39
N LYS A 9 -19.06 15.01 -3.59
CA LYS A 9 -18.19 14.26 -4.50
C LYS A 9 -16.78 14.03 -3.91
N TYR A 10 -16.18 15.02 -3.26
CA TYR A 10 -14.89 14.84 -2.58
C TYR A 10 -15.01 13.89 -1.38
N HIS A 11 -16.12 13.93 -0.66
CA HIS A 11 -16.36 13.02 0.46
C HIS A 11 -16.52 11.57 0.00
N GLU A 12 -17.20 11.37 -1.13
CA GLU A 12 -17.35 10.06 -1.77
C GLU A 12 -16.02 9.53 -2.32
N LEU A 13 -15.20 10.38 -2.95
CA LEU A 13 -13.85 10.01 -3.40
C LEU A 13 -12.92 9.62 -2.25
N ALA A 14 -12.98 10.33 -1.12
CA ALA A 14 -12.21 9.96 0.08
C ALA A 14 -12.67 8.60 0.64
N LYS A 15 -13.99 8.33 0.62
CA LYS A 15 -14.56 7.05 1.02
C LYS A 15 -14.15 5.91 0.08
N ASP A 16 -14.16 6.13 -1.23
CA ASP A 16 -13.72 5.13 -2.21
C ASP A 16 -12.22 4.84 -2.10
N ALA A 17 -11.38 5.87 -1.92
CA ALA A 17 -9.95 5.70 -1.68
C ALA A 17 -9.68 4.88 -0.41
N GLY A 18 -10.40 5.15 0.68
CA GLY A 18 -10.33 4.36 1.91
C GLY A 18 -10.77 2.90 1.72
N ASN A 19 -11.85 2.67 0.96
CA ASN A 19 -12.33 1.32 0.64
C ASN A 19 -11.33 0.53 -0.22
N ARG A 20 -10.76 1.16 -1.25
CA ARG A 20 -9.72 0.54 -2.09
C ARG A 20 -8.48 0.18 -1.28
N LEU A 21 -8.03 1.07 -0.41
CA LEU A 21 -6.90 0.79 0.48
C LEU A 21 -7.22 -0.37 1.42
N ARG A 22 -8.41 -0.38 2.04
CA ARG A 22 -8.84 -1.47 2.92
C ARG A 22 -8.82 -2.80 2.15
N SER A 23 -9.36 -2.84 0.94
CA SER A 23 -9.32 -4.02 0.09
C SER A 23 -7.90 -4.45 -0.22
N TYR A 24 -7.01 -3.50 -0.55
CA TYR A 24 -5.61 -3.78 -0.86
C TYR A 24 -4.85 -4.37 0.33
N ILE A 25 -4.98 -3.76 1.52
CA ILE A 25 -4.40 -4.28 2.77
C ILE A 25 -4.96 -5.68 3.07
N LEU A 26 -6.27 -5.88 2.91
CA LEU A 26 -6.91 -7.17 3.16
C LEU A 26 -6.38 -8.26 2.22
N SER A 27 -6.27 -7.96 0.92
CA SER A 27 -5.70 -8.87 -0.09
C SER A 27 -4.25 -9.21 0.20
N VAL A 28 -3.41 -8.20 0.50
CA VAL A 28 -1.99 -8.39 0.83
C VAL A 28 -1.83 -9.22 2.11
N SER A 29 -2.60 -8.92 3.15
CA SER A 29 -2.56 -9.64 4.43
C SER A 29 -3.00 -11.10 4.27
N SER A 30 -4.04 -11.35 3.46
CA SER A 30 -4.55 -12.70 3.18
C SER A 30 -3.53 -13.51 2.37
N GLY A 31 -2.91 -12.90 1.36
CA GLY A 31 -1.85 -13.52 0.56
C GLY A 31 -0.62 -13.87 1.39
N ALA A 32 -0.12 -12.93 2.19
CA ALA A 32 0.99 -13.17 3.11
C ALA A 32 0.67 -14.30 4.10
N THR A 33 -0.53 -14.30 4.68
CA THR A 33 -0.99 -15.37 5.59
C THR A 33 -0.99 -16.73 4.91
N GLY A 34 -1.47 -16.83 3.67
CA GLY A 34 -1.47 -18.07 2.90
C GLY A 34 -0.05 -18.60 2.64
N VAL A 35 0.88 -17.73 2.25
CA VAL A 35 2.29 -18.11 2.03
C VAL A 35 2.95 -18.57 3.33
N PHE A 36 2.75 -17.84 4.43
CA PHE A 36 3.29 -18.22 5.74
C PHE A 36 2.68 -19.52 6.27
N PHE A 37 1.37 -19.71 6.08
CA PHE A 37 0.69 -20.94 6.46
C PHE A 37 1.24 -22.14 5.66
N LEU A 38 1.45 -21.97 4.35
CA LEU A 38 2.07 -22.98 3.52
C LEU A 38 3.50 -23.26 3.98
N ALA A 39 4.28 -22.24 4.31
CA ALA A 39 5.63 -22.42 4.83
C ALA A 39 5.67 -23.20 6.15
N LEU A 40 4.71 -22.94 7.05
CA LEU A 40 4.59 -23.63 8.34
C LEU A 40 4.05 -25.07 8.19
N THR A 41 3.22 -25.34 7.18
CA THR A 41 2.54 -26.64 7.01
C THR A 41 3.22 -27.58 6.02
N ALA A 42 3.92 -27.05 5.01
CA ALA A 42 4.74 -27.84 4.10
C ALA A 42 6.02 -28.39 4.78
N GLY A 43 6.39 -27.85 5.94
CA GLY A 43 7.50 -28.31 6.78
C GLY A 43 7.21 -29.60 7.56
N GLY A 44 6.73 -30.65 6.90
CA GLY A 44 6.79 -32.01 7.47
C GLY A 44 8.26 -32.46 7.51
N GLU A 45 8.85 -32.58 8.71
CA GLU A 45 10.24 -32.98 9.03
C GLU A 45 11.40 -32.26 8.33
N ARG A 46 11.17 -31.52 7.24
CA ARG A 46 12.18 -30.79 6.47
C ARG A 46 12.42 -29.41 7.08
N ALA A 47 13.59 -29.24 7.68
CA ALA A 47 14.05 -27.93 8.12
C ALA A 47 14.20 -26.97 6.93
N LEU A 48 13.68 -25.75 7.07
CA LEU A 48 13.89 -24.69 6.08
C LEU A 48 15.40 -24.45 5.90
N SER A 49 15.84 -24.48 4.65
CA SER A 49 17.21 -24.13 4.29
C SER A 49 17.47 -22.63 4.54
N ALA A 50 18.74 -22.27 4.76
CA ALA A 50 19.13 -20.87 4.93
C ALA A 50 18.59 -19.92 3.82
N PRO A 51 18.63 -20.26 2.50
CA PRO A 51 18.08 -19.38 1.48
C PRO A 51 16.55 -19.24 1.55
N GLU A 52 15.81 -20.29 1.90
CA GLU A 52 14.35 -20.23 2.07
C GLU A 52 13.96 -19.33 3.25
N GLN A 53 14.69 -19.42 4.35
CA GLN A 53 14.50 -18.53 5.50
C GLN A 53 14.75 -17.06 5.12
N TRP A 54 15.82 -16.78 4.38
CA TRP A 54 16.12 -15.43 3.90
C TRP A 54 15.04 -14.89 2.97
N LEU A 55 14.53 -15.72 2.05
CA LEU A 55 13.43 -15.33 1.15
C LEU A 55 12.15 -15.00 1.92
N LEU A 56 11.80 -15.81 2.92
CA LEU A 56 10.62 -15.57 3.77
C LEU A 56 10.75 -14.29 4.61
N VAL A 57 11.93 -14.05 5.20
CA VAL A 57 12.20 -12.83 5.97
C VAL A 57 12.16 -11.60 5.07
N LEU A 58 12.78 -11.67 3.88
CA LEU A 58 12.76 -10.58 2.90
C LEU A 58 11.32 -10.29 2.45
N ALA A 59 10.55 -11.32 2.13
CA ALA A 59 9.15 -11.19 1.76
C ALA A 59 8.32 -10.53 2.87
N LEU A 60 8.50 -10.96 4.11
CA LEU A 60 7.78 -10.40 5.26
C LEU A 60 8.10 -8.91 5.47
N LEU A 61 9.39 -8.55 5.48
CA LEU A 61 9.82 -7.17 5.63
C LEU A 61 9.29 -6.30 4.49
N ALA A 62 9.33 -6.81 3.25
CA ALA A 62 8.81 -6.11 2.08
C ALA A 62 7.28 -5.92 2.16
N PHE A 63 6.52 -6.92 2.63
CA PHE A 63 5.07 -6.79 2.84
C PHE A 63 4.73 -5.78 3.94
N VAL A 64 5.39 -5.85 5.10
CA VAL A 64 5.17 -4.89 6.20
C VAL A 64 5.51 -3.47 5.74
N THR A 65 6.61 -3.30 5.02
CA THR A 65 7.00 -1.99 4.45
C THR A 65 5.96 -1.50 3.46
N THR A 66 5.45 -2.36 2.57
CA THR A 66 4.38 -2.02 1.61
C THR A 66 3.13 -1.53 2.34
N VAL A 67 2.68 -2.23 3.38
CA VAL A 67 1.52 -1.82 4.19
C VAL A 67 1.77 -0.45 4.85
N GLY A 68 2.96 -0.26 5.43
CA GLY A 68 3.35 1.02 6.02
C GLY A 68 3.35 2.17 5.02
N LEU A 69 3.87 1.95 3.81
CA LEU A 69 3.86 2.92 2.72
C LEU A 69 2.44 3.26 2.27
N CYS A 70 1.56 2.27 2.11
CA CYS A 70 0.17 2.49 1.72
C CYS A 70 -0.63 3.24 2.82
N LEU A 71 -0.40 2.95 4.10
CA LEU A 71 -0.99 3.71 5.21
C LEU A 71 -0.49 5.16 5.22
N TYR A 72 0.80 5.37 4.92
CA TYR A 72 1.38 6.70 4.85
C TYR A 72 0.86 7.48 3.63
N GLU A 73 0.68 6.82 2.47
CA GLU A 73 0.01 7.38 1.29
C GLU A 73 -1.38 7.89 1.65
N LEU A 74 -2.18 7.10 2.38
CA LEU A 74 -3.51 7.53 2.83
C LEU A 74 -3.45 8.78 3.70
N ARG A 75 -2.48 8.83 4.63
CA ARG A 75 -2.30 10.00 5.48
C ARG A 75 -1.96 11.24 4.66
N ILE A 76 -1.16 11.10 3.62
CA ILE A 76 -0.84 12.20 2.70
C ILE A 76 -2.06 12.61 1.88
N ASP A 77 -2.85 11.66 1.38
CA ASP A 77 -4.08 11.96 0.64
C ASP A 77 -5.12 12.67 1.52
N ALA A 78 -5.31 12.25 2.77
CA ALA A 78 -6.19 12.93 3.72
C ALA A 78 -5.74 14.38 3.98
N LYS A 79 -4.44 14.60 4.20
CA LYS A 79 -3.88 15.95 4.35
C LYS A 79 -4.06 16.81 3.11
N ARG A 80 -3.91 16.20 1.93
CA ARG A 80 -4.11 16.88 0.64
C ARG A 80 -5.56 17.33 0.47
N PHE A 81 -6.53 16.46 0.74
CA PHE A 81 -7.94 16.83 0.65
C PHE A 81 -8.32 17.93 1.64
N PHE A 82 -7.78 17.87 2.86
CA PHE A 82 -8.01 18.94 3.85
C PHE A 82 -7.40 20.28 3.40
N ALA A 83 -6.17 20.27 2.89
CA ALA A 83 -5.53 21.48 2.37
C ALA A 83 -6.30 22.05 1.16
N LEU A 84 -6.77 21.18 0.26
CA LEU A 84 -7.55 21.58 -0.91
C LEU A 84 -8.88 22.21 -0.51
N ALA A 85 -9.60 21.62 0.46
CA ALA A 85 -10.85 22.18 0.99
C ALA A 85 -10.63 23.56 1.61
N LYS A 86 -9.55 23.71 2.40
CA LYS A 86 -9.19 24.99 3.04
C LYS A 86 -8.85 26.09 2.03
N GLU A 87 -8.23 25.75 0.90
CA GLU A 87 -7.97 26.72 -0.17
C GLU A 87 -9.24 27.09 -0.95
N LEU A 88 -10.13 26.12 -1.20
CA LEU A 88 -11.42 26.38 -1.87
C LEU A 88 -12.37 27.25 -1.04
N GLU A 89 -12.19 27.35 0.29
CA GLU A 89 -12.92 28.30 1.14
C GLU A 89 -12.51 29.77 0.91
N LYS A 90 -11.36 30.02 0.27
CA LYS A 90 -10.87 31.38 -0.02
C LYS A 90 -11.40 31.90 -1.36
N PRO A 91 -11.51 33.24 -1.51
CA PRO A 91 -11.73 33.88 -2.81
C PRO A 91 -10.68 33.43 -3.83
N GLU A 92 -11.07 33.27 -5.11
CA GLU A 92 -10.19 32.73 -6.17
C GLU A 92 -8.84 33.47 -6.28
N GLU A 93 -8.83 34.78 -6.02
CA GLU A 93 -7.65 35.63 -6.06
C GLU A 93 -6.63 35.33 -4.95
N ASP A 94 -7.07 34.73 -3.84
CA ASP A 94 -6.25 34.40 -2.67
C ASP A 94 -5.88 32.90 -2.57
N GLN A 95 -6.33 32.08 -3.51
CA GLN A 95 -6.08 30.64 -3.51
C GLN A 95 -4.62 30.32 -3.81
N ARG A 96 -4.01 29.45 -2.99
CA ARG A 96 -2.62 29.02 -3.15
C ARG A 96 -2.50 27.51 -3.23
N TRP A 97 -1.99 27.01 -4.37
CA TRP A 97 -1.94 25.57 -4.67
C TRP A 97 -0.61 24.88 -4.29
N GLU A 98 0.35 25.62 -3.72
CA GLU A 98 1.71 25.13 -3.44
C GLU A 98 1.75 23.91 -2.51
N GLU A 99 0.90 23.89 -1.46
CA GLU A 99 0.83 22.73 -0.56
C GLU A 99 0.25 21.49 -1.26
N ASN A 100 -0.75 21.66 -2.12
CA ASN A 100 -1.35 20.56 -2.88
C ASN A 100 -0.33 19.94 -3.84
N GLU A 101 0.48 20.74 -4.52
CA GLU A 101 1.55 20.26 -5.40
C GLU A 101 2.65 19.50 -4.62
N ARG A 102 3.02 19.97 -3.41
CA ARG A 102 3.93 19.21 -2.53
C ARG A 102 3.34 17.86 -2.14
N TYR A 103 2.05 17.78 -1.84
CA TYR A 103 1.40 16.51 -1.52
C TYR A 103 1.30 15.57 -2.73
N LYS A 104 1.03 16.09 -3.94
CA LYS A 104 1.06 15.28 -5.18
C LYS A 104 2.44 14.66 -5.42
N SER A 105 3.50 15.45 -5.29
CA SER A 105 4.87 14.96 -5.47
C SER A 105 5.23 13.85 -4.46
N LYS A 106 4.89 14.05 -3.18
CA LYS A 106 5.09 13.02 -2.14
C LYS A 106 4.30 11.75 -2.43
N ARG A 107 3.03 11.89 -2.82
CA ARG A 107 2.17 10.76 -3.17
C ARG A 107 2.72 9.95 -4.35
N TYR A 108 3.22 10.63 -5.38
CA TYR A 108 3.86 9.96 -6.52
C TYR A 108 5.00 9.04 -6.08
N TRP A 109 5.90 9.54 -5.23
CA TRP A 109 7.01 8.74 -4.69
C TRP A 109 6.52 7.58 -3.83
N LEU A 110 5.49 7.79 -3.00
CA LEU A 110 4.93 6.75 -2.14
C LEU A 110 4.28 5.61 -2.92
N ILE A 111 3.55 5.93 -3.99
CA ILE A 111 2.94 4.94 -4.88
C ILE A 111 4.03 4.11 -5.57
N HIS A 112 5.08 4.76 -6.08
CA HIS A 112 6.17 4.03 -6.74
C HIS A 112 6.92 3.14 -5.74
N ALA A 113 7.20 3.65 -4.55
CA ALA A 113 7.84 2.88 -3.49
C ALA A 113 6.98 1.67 -3.08
N SER A 114 5.67 1.84 -2.92
CA SER A 114 4.77 0.74 -2.54
C SER A 114 4.66 -0.34 -3.61
N TYR A 115 4.66 0.03 -4.90
CA TYR A 115 4.72 -0.94 -6.00
C TYR A 115 6.04 -1.69 -6.06
N VAL A 116 7.17 -1.00 -5.84
CA VAL A 116 8.49 -1.66 -5.81
C VAL A 116 8.57 -2.66 -4.66
N THR A 117 8.17 -2.25 -3.45
CA THR A 117 8.21 -3.14 -2.28
C THR A 117 7.22 -4.31 -2.44
N LEU A 118 6.05 -4.08 -3.02
CA LEU A 118 5.11 -5.15 -3.34
C LEU A 118 5.70 -6.14 -4.35
N GLY A 119 6.31 -5.63 -5.42
CA GLY A 119 6.95 -6.45 -6.45
C GLY A 119 8.03 -7.35 -5.85
N VAL A 120 8.90 -6.79 -5.02
CA VAL A 120 9.92 -7.57 -4.28
C VAL A 120 9.28 -8.64 -3.41
N ALA A 121 8.22 -8.32 -2.68
CA ALA A 121 7.51 -9.27 -1.83
C ALA A 121 6.89 -10.43 -2.65
N ILE A 122 6.24 -10.12 -3.76
CA ILE A 122 5.63 -11.13 -4.66
C ILE A 122 6.70 -11.99 -5.31
N CYS A 123 7.80 -11.41 -5.79
CA CYS A 123 8.89 -12.18 -6.38
C CYS A 123 9.55 -13.10 -5.35
N ALA A 124 9.87 -12.59 -4.15
CA ALA A 124 10.47 -13.40 -3.09
C ALA A 124 9.58 -14.57 -2.66
N THR A 125 8.27 -14.32 -2.49
CA THR A 125 7.31 -15.38 -2.16
C THR A 125 7.11 -16.37 -3.30
N SER A 126 7.09 -15.91 -4.55
CA SER A 126 6.96 -16.79 -5.72
C SER A 126 8.17 -17.71 -5.87
N ILE A 127 9.39 -17.17 -5.69
CA ILE A 127 10.62 -17.97 -5.71
C ILE A 127 10.59 -18.99 -4.57
N TYR A 128 10.22 -18.58 -3.36
CA TYR A 128 10.08 -19.49 -2.22
C TYR A 128 9.08 -20.62 -2.52
N LEU A 129 7.90 -20.31 -3.06
CA LEU A 129 6.89 -21.32 -3.38
C LEU A 129 7.39 -22.33 -4.41
N VAL A 130 8.11 -21.86 -5.44
CA VAL A 130 8.72 -22.76 -6.43
C VAL A 130 9.75 -23.67 -5.78
N LEU A 131 10.64 -23.14 -4.93
CA LEU A 131 11.62 -23.95 -4.21
C LEU A 131 10.95 -24.98 -3.30
N ALA A 132 9.93 -24.56 -2.54
CA ALA A 132 9.19 -25.41 -1.63
C ALA A 132 8.43 -26.53 -2.35
N ILE A 133 7.85 -26.27 -3.53
CA ILE A 133 7.10 -27.27 -4.32
C ILE A 133 8.04 -28.21 -5.08
N VAL A 134 9.09 -27.67 -5.71
CA VAL A 134 10.04 -28.48 -6.50
C VAL A 134 10.93 -29.32 -5.58
N GLY A 135 11.01 -28.99 -4.28
CA GLY A 135 11.66 -29.81 -3.27
C GLY A 135 13.18 -29.83 -3.37
N ILE A 136 13.79 -28.81 -4.01
CA ILE A 136 15.24 -28.59 -4.00
C ILE A 136 15.66 -28.12 -2.62
#